data_AF-A0AAJ8MA90-F1
#
_entry.id   AF-A0AAJ8MA90-F1
#
_cell.length_a   1.000
_cell.length_b   1.000
_cell.length_c   1.000
_cell.angle_alpha   90.00
_cell.angle_beta   90.00
_cell.angle_gamma   90.00
#
_symmetry.space_group_name_H-M   'P 1'
#
loop_
_entity.id
_entity.type
_entity.pdbx_description
1 polymer ?
#
loop_
_entity_poly.entity_id
_entity_poly.type
_entity_poly.pdbx_seq_one_letter_code
_entity_poly.pdbx_strand_id
1 'polypeptide(L)'
;MVDSQIAAHSTYHSQPISVLNMSRTLKSALTDAGYRTIFDVQQLSANDISAEIGIPKHQAQDLLQQIETYGAGPSTSSQPISNRNPPQSQIQASTAADLLSSAHLPHFSTSSTSIDHLIAHFHDPDRRRHPKRSSRKGKEKEDSAAITPGMAIEISGPPGIGKTAVALGIVLNARMTSIGETEVEDGEAGEVLVIDTEGGITAERVRSVAEVITRTRSTLPRDIIHGIHFVRIPTQTQMIAFLHTLDEWLETHPKVNLIVIDTLSFHFRQPGLDMNTRRRMMELVKQKVGQATTLHRCAVIVCNQMATKLMTAENKPANFDTGDRAILMPQLGDAWTTGKTLRLCLFRGHPGDDLRYVHAEMSGSSRDLRWAAYDIDNDGLPCDIPERIYERPKTPPPRDLITDTALLDF
;
A
#
# COMPACT_ATOMS: atom_id res chain seq x y z
N MET A 1 41.64 29.86 15.93
CA MET A 1 41.32 29.62 14.51
C MET A 1 39.94 29.00 14.29
N VAL A 2 39.21 28.56 15.34
CA VAL A 2 37.83 28.05 15.21
C VAL A 2 36.79 29.18 15.32
N ASP A 3 37.07 30.23 16.11
CA ASP A 3 36.12 31.35 16.30
C ASP A 3 36.03 32.34 15.13
N SER A 4 37.03 32.36 14.23
CA SER A 4 37.05 33.23 13.05
C SER A 4 36.25 32.67 11.87
N GLN A 5 35.95 31.36 11.84
CA GLN A 5 35.13 30.73 10.78
C GLN A 5 33.63 30.84 11.09
N ILE A 6 33.24 30.87 12.38
CA ILE A 6 31.84 31.00 12.79
C ILE A 6 31.31 32.42 12.52
N ALA A 7 32.17 33.45 12.66
CA ALA A 7 31.79 34.84 12.36
C ALA A 7 31.54 35.11 10.86
N ALA A 8 32.25 34.41 9.96
CA ALA A 8 32.11 34.58 8.51
C ALA A 8 30.84 33.91 7.95
N HIS A 9 30.41 32.78 8.52
CA HIS A 9 29.15 32.13 8.13
C HIS A 9 27.91 32.92 8.59
N SER A 10 27.99 33.63 9.72
CA SER A 10 26.89 34.46 10.23
C SER A 10 26.58 35.70 9.37
N THR A 11 27.53 36.22 8.60
CA THR A 11 27.37 37.45 7.81
C THR A 11 26.82 37.19 6.39
N TYR A 12 26.89 35.95 5.91
CA TYR A 12 26.42 35.57 4.57
C TYR A 12 24.89 35.46 4.50
N HIS A 13 24.26 34.94 5.56
CA HIS A 13 22.82 34.66 5.60
C HIS A 13 21.92 35.91 5.66
N SER A 14 22.48 37.08 5.91
CA SER A 14 21.74 38.36 6.04
C SER A 14 22.05 39.36 4.92
N GLN A 15 22.75 38.95 3.87
CA GLN A 15 23.09 39.82 2.74
C GLN A 15 21.87 40.08 1.85
N PRO A 16 21.58 41.34 1.49
CA PRO A 16 20.44 41.67 0.65
C PRO A 16 20.69 41.25 -0.80
N ILE A 17 19.63 40.80 -1.48
CA ILE A 17 19.69 40.32 -2.87
C ILE A 17 20.15 41.41 -3.86
N SER A 18 20.09 42.68 -3.46
CA SER A 18 20.56 43.83 -4.23
C SER A 18 22.03 43.80 -4.60
N VAL A 19 22.86 43.06 -3.85
CA VAL A 19 24.32 42.93 -4.06
C VAL A 19 24.65 42.13 -5.32
N LEU A 20 23.74 41.28 -5.79
CA LEU A 20 23.93 40.48 -7.00
C LEU A 20 23.80 41.35 -8.26
N ASN A 21 24.58 40.99 -9.28
CA ASN A 21 24.62 41.69 -10.56
C ASN A 21 23.51 41.16 -11.51
N MET A 22 22.28 41.64 -11.29
CA MET A 22 21.10 41.25 -12.04
C MET A 22 20.30 42.46 -12.58
N SER A 23 19.40 42.22 -13.55
CA SER A 23 18.58 43.26 -14.17
C SER A 23 17.62 43.92 -13.16
N ARG A 24 17.27 45.20 -13.37
CA ARG A 24 16.36 45.94 -12.46
C ARG A 24 14.98 45.29 -12.37
N THR A 25 14.49 44.74 -13.47
CA THR A 25 13.21 44.03 -13.55
C THR A 25 13.21 42.79 -12.66
N LEU A 26 14.30 42.00 -12.68
CA LEU A 26 14.43 40.82 -11.83
C LEU A 26 14.54 41.20 -10.35
N LYS A 27 15.26 42.28 -10.01
CA LYS A 27 15.33 42.79 -8.62
C LYS A 27 13.95 43.18 -8.08
N SER A 28 13.14 43.87 -8.88
CA SER A 28 11.77 44.24 -8.47
C SER A 28 10.93 43.00 -8.23
N ALA A 29 10.91 42.06 -9.18
CA ALA A 29 10.08 40.86 -9.09
C ALA A 29 10.42 39.98 -7.88
N LEU A 30 11.71 39.83 -7.54
CA LEU A 30 12.16 39.13 -6.33
C LEU A 30 11.71 39.86 -5.05
N THR A 31 11.83 41.18 -5.02
CA THR A 31 11.43 41.99 -3.85
C THR A 31 9.91 41.98 -3.65
N ASP A 32 9.15 42.05 -4.74
CA ASP A 32 7.68 42.02 -4.76
C ASP A 32 7.14 40.64 -4.33
N ALA A 33 7.87 39.56 -4.67
CA ALA A 33 7.60 38.19 -4.18
C ALA A 33 8.06 37.94 -2.73
N GLY A 34 8.65 38.95 -2.07
CA GLY A 34 9.04 38.87 -0.66
C GLY A 34 10.46 38.33 -0.40
N TYR A 35 11.22 37.99 -1.43
CA TYR A 35 12.62 37.57 -1.31
C TYR A 35 13.53 38.79 -1.16
N ARG A 36 14.08 38.99 0.04
CA ARG A 36 14.87 40.19 0.37
C ARG A 36 16.35 39.85 0.57
N THR A 37 16.65 38.62 0.95
CA THR A 37 18.01 38.15 1.24
C THR A 37 18.43 37.05 0.27
N ILE A 38 19.74 36.84 0.18
CA ILE A 38 20.32 35.73 -0.61
C ILE A 38 19.83 34.37 -0.09
N PHE A 39 19.64 34.24 1.22
CA PHE A 39 19.19 32.99 1.84
C PHE A 39 17.76 32.61 1.45
N ASP A 40 16.87 33.60 1.31
CA ASP A 40 15.47 33.36 0.94
C ASP A 40 15.33 32.66 -0.42
N VAL A 41 16.31 32.88 -1.31
CA VAL A 41 16.32 32.32 -2.67
C VAL A 41 17.19 31.06 -2.76
N GLN A 42 18.25 30.96 -1.96
CA GLN A 42 19.22 29.87 -2.02
C GLN A 42 18.60 28.47 -1.76
N GLN A 43 17.51 28.40 -0.99
CA GLN A 43 16.84 27.15 -0.64
C GLN A 43 15.80 26.69 -1.68
N LEU A 44 15.52 27.50 -2.70
CA LEU A 44 14.49 27.23 -3.70
C LEU A 44 15.08 26.66 -4.99
N SER A 45 14.30 25.83 -5.69
CA SER A 45 14.72 25.35 -7.00
C SER A 45 14.47 26.39 -8.10
N ALA A 46 15.25 26.34 -9.18
CA ALA A 46 15.04 27.21 -10.34
C ALA A 46 13.64 27.05 -10.96
N ASN A 47 12.99 25.89 -10.80
CA ASN A 47 11.62 25.67 -11.27
C ASN A 47 10.62 26.45 -10.41
N ASP A 48 10.80 26.43 -9.09
CA ASP A 48 9.89 27.09 -8.14
C ASP A 48 9.99 28.62 -8.31
N ILE A 49 11.22 29.15 -8.37
CA ILE A 49 11.48 30.58 -8.62
C ILE A 49 10.87 31.02 -9.96
N SER A 50 11.01 30.19 -11.00
CA SER A 50 10.46 30.49 -12.34
C SER A 50 8.93 30.53 -12.33
N ALA A 51 8.29 29.58 -11.64
CA ALA A 51 6.83 29.49 -11.54
C ALA A 51 6.22 30.58 -10.65
N GLU A 52 6.89 30.92 -9.54
CA GLU A 52 6.39 31.86 -8.53
C GLU A 52 6.60 33.32 -8.95
N ILE A 53 7.75 33.64 -9.55
CA ILE A 53 8.10 35.02 -9.98
C ILE A 53 7.68 35.29 -11.43
N GLY A 54 7.34 34.25 -12.20
CA GLY A 54 6.93 34.37 -13.60
C GLY A 54 8.08 34.73 -14.54
N ILE A 55 9.30 34.28 -14.24
CA ILE A 55 10.50 34.50 -15.05
C ILE A 55 10.90 33.22 -15.82
N PRO A 56 11.58 33.33 -16.98
CA PRO A 56 12.10 32.16 -17.67
C PRO A 56 13.08 31.35 -16.81
N LYS A 57 12.98 30.02 -16.87
CA LYS A 57 13.82 29.09 -16.07
C LYS A 57 15.33 29.35 -16.18
N HIS A 58 15.83 29.76 -17.35
CA HIS A 58 17.25 30.09 -17.52
C HIS A 58 17.69 31.28 -16.65
N GLN A 59 16.82 32.29 -16.46
CA GLN A 59 17.12 33.44 -15.61
C GLN A 59 17.13 33.05 -14.12
N ALA A 60 16.28 32.10 -13.72
CA ALA A 60 16.29 31.53 -12.37
C ALA A 60 17.56 30.70 -12.12
N GLN A 61 18.06 29.98 -13.14
CA GLN A 61 19.33 29.25 -13.06
C GLN A 61 20.54 30.19 -12.95
N ASP A 62 20.58 31.25 -13.77
CA ASP A 62 21.64 32.26 -13.71
C ASP A 62 21.69 32.95 -12.34
N LEU A 63 20.52 33.23 -11.74
CA LEU A 63 20.39 33.81 -10.40
C LEU A 63 21.02 32.91 -9.32
N LEU A 64 20.68 31.61 -9.32
CA LEU A 64 21.22 30.65 -8.36
C LEU A 64 22.73 30.45 -8.54
N GLN A 65 23.21 30.45 -9.79
CA GLN A 65 24.64 30.36 -10.08
C GLN A 65 25.43 31.58 -9.59
N GLN A 66 24.86 32.79 -9.73
CA GLN A 66 25.46 34.00 -9.17
C GLN A 66 25.53 33.96 -7.64
N ILE A 67 24.51 33.39 -6.98
CA ILE A 67 24.49 33.18 -5.53
C ILE A 67 25.58 32.19 -5.09
N GLU A 68 25.75 31.07 -5.79
CA GLU A 68 26.84 30.12 -5.49
C GLU A 68 28.22 30.75 -5.70
N THR A 69 28.39 31.52 -6.78
CA THR A 69 29.65 32.19 -7.08
C THR A 69 29.96 33.28 -6.05
N TYR A 70 28.94 33.96 -5.51
CA TYR A 70 29.11 34.98 -4.47
C TYR A 70 29.54 34.37 -3.12
N GLY A 71 29.13 33.14 -2.81
CA GLY A 71 29.54 32.40 -1.61
C GLY A 71 30.96 31.84 -1.67
N ALA A 72 31.50 31.66 -2.88
CA ALA A 72 32.86 31.18 -3.12
C ALA A 72 33.80 32.37 -3.38
N GLY A 73 34.53 32.83 -2.34
CA GLY A 73 35.52 33.90 -2.45
C GLY A 73 36.67 33.65 -3.45
N PRO A 74 37.57 34.62 -3.69
CA PRO A 74 38.54 34.58 -4.79
C PRO A 74 39.68 33.55 -4.56
N SER A 75 39.61 32.45 -5.30
CA SER A 75 40.68 31.57 -5.82
C SER A 75 41.89 31.20 -4.93
N THR A 76 41.94 29.94 -4.51
CA THR A 76 43.20 29.17 -4.39
C THR A 76 43.09 27.87 -5.17
N SER A 77 44.07 27.64 -6.03
CA SER A 77 44.16 26.54 -6.99
C SER A 77 44.61 25.20 -6.37
N SER A 78 44.19 24.11 -7.06
CA SER A 78 44.71 22.74 -7.10
C SER A 78 44.42 21.79 -5.93
N GLN A 79 43.28 21.09 -6.00
CA GLN A 79 43.16 19.62 -6.22
C GLN A 79 41.70 19.30 -6.67
N PRO A 80 41.43 18.26 -7.47
CA PRO A 80 40.08 17.97 -7.95
C PRO A 80 39.23 17.40 -6.80
N ILE A 81 38.46 18.26 -6.14
CA ILE A 81 37.51 17.86 -5.10
C ILE A 81 36.25 17.38 -5.81
N SER A 82 36.02 16.07 -5.69
CA SER A 82 34.80 15.31 -5.94
C SER A 82 33.55 16.12 -6.31
N ASN A 83 33.00 15.84 -7.49
CA ASN A 83 31.61 16.11 -7.87
C ASN A 83 30.67 15.84 -6.68
N ARG A 84 30.28 16.87 -5.94
CA ARG A 84 29.01 16.85 -5.23
C ARG A 84 27.96 17.13 -6.29
N ASN A 85 27.49 16.04 -6.90
CA ASN A 85 26.28 16.08 -7.70
C ASN A 85 25.18 16.75 -6.86
N PRO A 86 24.25 17.50 -7.49
CA PRO A 86 22.98 17.83 -6.84
C PRO A 86 22.33 16.52 -6.35
N PRO A 87 21.27 16.53 -5.51
CA PRO A 87 20.47 15.34 -5.28
C PRO A 87 19.83 14.95 -6.61
N GLN A 88 20.62 14.30 -7.47
CA GLN A 88 20.17 13.48 -8.54
C GLN A 88 19.31 12.46 -7.83
N SER A 89 18.04 12.38 -8.20
CA SER A 89 17.32 11.13 -8.14
C SER A 89 18.24 10.07 -8.78
N GLN A 90 19.04 9.39 -7.95
CA GLN A 90 19.88 8.29 -8.40
C GLN A 90 18.91 7.19 -8.76
N ILE A 91 18.48 7.19 -10.02
CA ILE A 91 18.13 5.93 -10.66
C ILE A 91 19.46 5.19 -10.73
N GLN A 92 19.76 4.38 -9.71
CA GLN A 92 20.83 3.41 -9.79
C GLN A 92 20.61 2.62 -11.08
N ALA A 93 21.67 2.48 -11.88
CA ALA A 93 21.65 1.61 -13.03
C ALA A 93 21.52 0.17 -12.53
N SER A 94 20.28 -0.29 -12.34
CA SER A 94 19.96 -1.67 -12.06
C SER A 94 19.97 -2.44 -13.38
N THR A 95 20.59 -3.61 -13.41
CA THR A 95 20.47 -4.47 -14.57
C THR A 95 19.01 -4.90 -14.73
N ALA A 96 18.61 -5.30 -15.94
CA ALA A 96 17.28 -5.90 -16.12
C ALA A 96 17.08 -7.11 -15.18
N ALA A 97 18.14 -7.85 -14.87
CA ALA A 97 18.08 -8.94 -13.90
C ALA A 97 17.82 -8.46 -12.47
N ASP A 98 18.42 -7.34 -12.04
CA ASP A 98 18.18 -6.74 -10.72
C ASP A 98 16.76 -6.17 -10.60
N LEU A 99 16.24 -5.57 -11.68
CA LEU A 99 14.85 -5.10 -11.75
C LEU A 99 13.82 -6.25 -11.81
N LEU A 100 14.21 -7.38 -12.40
CA LEU A 100 13.38 -8.59 -12.51
C LEU A 100 13.55 -9.54 -11.32
N SER A 101 14.47 -9.27 -10.40
CA SER A 101 14.67 -10.10 -9.20
C SER A 101 13.56 -9.83 -8.19
N SER A 102 12.41 -10.48 -8.37
CA SER A 102 11.40 -10.62 -7.31
C SER A 102 11.85 -11.57 -6.19
N ALA A 103 13.04 -12.17 -6.31
CA ALA A 103 13.57 -13.18 -5.40
C ALA A 103 13.92 -12.63 -4.01
N HIS A 104 14.01 -11.32 -3.85
CA HIS A 104 14.34 -10.65 -2.59
C HIS A 104 13.16 -9.94 -1.93
N LEU A 105 11.98 -9.97 -2.54
CA LEU A 105 10.80 -9.38 -1.91
C LEU A 105 10.24 -10.38 -0.88
N PRO A 106 9.85 -9.90 0.33
CA PRO A 106 9.21 -10.75 1.32
C PRO A 106 7.87 -11.26 0.77
N HIS A 107 7.55 -12.50 1.12
CA HIS A 107 6.28 -13.13 0.76
C HIS A 107 5.44 -13.33 2.03
N PHE A 108 4.18 -12.90 1.98
CA PHE A 108 3.25 -13.02 3.10
C PHE A 108 2.20 -14.09 2.79
N SER A 109 1.94 -14.95 3.77
CA SER A 109 0.88 -15.97 3.72
C SER A 109 -0.41 -15.41 4.32
N THR A 110 -1.55 -15.92 3.86
CA THR A 110 -2.85 -15.70 4.50
C THR A 110 -3.15 -16.67 5.64
N SER A 111 -2.18 -17.43 6.15
CA SER A 111 -2.34 -18.63 7.03
C SER A 111 -3.15 -19.79 6.45
N SER A 112 -3.62 -19.68 5.21
CA SER A 112 -4.37 -20.74 4.52
C SER A 112 -3.74 -20.98 3.16
N THR A 113 -3.16 -22.16 2.99
CA THR A 113 -2.50 -22.56 1.75
C THR A 113 -3.48 -22.58 0.57
N SER A 114 -4.77 -22.80 0.81
CA SER A 114 -5.79 -22.78 -0.23
C SER A 114 -6.03 -21.37 -0.80
N ILE A 115 -6.10 -20.35 0.07
CA ILE A 115 -6.21 -18.94 -0.33
C ILE A 115 -4.91 -18.49 -0.99
N ASP A 116 -3.77 -18.86 -0.42
CA ASP A 116 -2.45 -18.55 -0.96
C ASP A 116 -2.25 -19.12 -2.39
N HIS A 117 -2.60 -20.40 -2.62
CA HIS A 117 -2.57 -21.00 -3.96
C HIS A 117 -3.51 -20.29 -4.93
N LEU A 118 -4.69 -19.85 -4.45
CA LEU A 118 -5.63 -19.07 -5.25
C LEU A 118 -5.00 -17.74 -5.68
N ILE A 119 -4.35 -17.01 -4.77
CA ILE A 119 -3.65 -15.75 -5.05
C ILE A 119 -2.47 -15.98 -6.03
N ALA A 120 -1.71 -17.05 -5.85
CA ALA A 120 -0.55 -17.38 -6.67
C ALA A 120 -0.91 -17.58 -8.16
N HIS A 121 -2.16 -17.95 -8.47
CA HIS A 121 -2.62 -18.08 -9.86
C HIS A 121 -2.69 -16.76 -10.63
N PHE A 122 -2.78 -15.64 -9.92
CA PHE A 122 -2.84 -14.29 -10.48
C PHE A 122 -1.47 -13.63 -10.58
N HIS A 123 -0.41 -14.34 -10.16
CA HIS A 123 0.98 -13.96 -10.42
C HIS A 123 1.46 -14.46 -11.78
N ASP A 124 2.40 -13.71 -12.35
CA ASP A 124 3.07 -13.84 -13.66
C ASP A 124 2.92 -15.22 -14.38
N PRO A 125 2.34 -15.28 -15.60
CA PRO A 125 2.26 -16.49 -16.40
C PRO A 125 3.62 -17.11 -16.79
N ASP A 126 4.74 -16.38 -16.72
CA ASP A 126 6.06 -16.90 -17.11
C ASP A 126 6.69 -17.84 -16.07
N ARG A 127 6.24 -17.81 -14.81
CA ARG A 127 6.65 -18.80 -13.79
C ARG A 127 6.13 -20.22 -14.12
N ARG A 128 5.18 -20.35 -15.07
CA ARG A 128 4.59 -21.63 -15.51
C ARG A 128 5.55 -22.51 -16.34
N ARG A 129 6.70 -22.00 -16.79
CA ARG A 129 7.61 -22.75 -17.69
C ARG A 129 8.70 -23.58 -17.01
N HIS A 130 8.93 -23.41 -15.70
CA HIS A 130 9.85 -24.27 -14.97
C HIS A 130 9.18 -24.85 -13.73
N PRO A 131 8.55 -26.04 -13.81
CA PRO A 131 8.31 -26.81 -12.62
C PRO A 131 9.69 -27.17 -12.04
N LYS A 132 10.10 -26.50 -10.97
CA LYS A 132 11.14 -27.05 -10.10
C LYS A 132 10.56 -28.36 -9.56
N ARG A 133 10.88 -29.49 -10.21
CA ARG A 133 10.76 -30.82 -9.62
C ARG A 133 11.68 -30.82 -8.40
N SER A 134 11.15 -30.46 -7.24
CA SER A 134 11.75 -30.84 -5.96
C SER A 134 11.49 -32.34 -5.79
N SER A 135 12.38 -33.13 -6.37
CA SER A 135 12.54 -34.53 -5.98
C SER A 135 13.15 -34.56 -4.58
N ARG A 136 12.33 -34.31 -3.55
CA ARG A 136 12.63 -34.76 -2.19
C ARG A 136 11.35 -35.30 -1.57
N LYS A 137 11.39 -36.60 -1.32
CA LYS A 137 10.35 -37.39 -0.68
C LYS A 137 10.38 -37.02 0.81
N GLY A 138 9.67 -35.95 1.17
CA GLY A 138 9.45 -35.50 2.53
C GLY A 138 8.19 -34.66 2.54
N LYS A 139 7.24 -34.94 3.44
CA LYS A 139 6.07 -34.08 3.69
C LYS A 139 6.55 -32.81 4.41
N GLU A 140 7.24 -31.93 3.72
CA GLU A 140 7.40 -30.55 4.15
C GLU A 140 6.17 -29.80 3.64
N LYS A 141 5.44 -29.17 4.57
CA LYS A 141 4.30 -28.31 4.27
C LYS A 141 4.83 -27.19 3.37
N GLU A 142 4.41 -27.16 2.12
CA GLU A 142 4.80 -26.12 1.17
C GLU A 142 4.15 -24.81 1.67
N ASP A 143 4.87 -24.01 2.45
CA ASP A 143 4.42 -22.70 2.91
C ASP A 143 4.32 -21.77 1.69
N SER A 144 3.16 -21.76 1.06
CA SER A 144 2.92 -21.09 -0.22
C SER A 144 2.61 -19.60 -0.07
N ALA A 145 3.40 -18.85 0.70
CA ALA A 145 3.20 -17.40 0.85
C ALA A 145 3.10 -16.69 -0.52
N ALA A 146 1.95 -16.08 -0.82
CA ALA A 146 1.60 -15.63 -2.15
C ALA A 146 1.43 -14.11 -2.29
N ILE A 147 1.37 -13.37 -1.19
CA ILE A 147 1.24 -11.91 -1.23
C ILE A 147 2.64 -11.31 -1.24
N THR A 148 2.90 -10.38 -2.16
CA THR A 148 4.18 -9.69 -2.27
C THR A 148 4.01 -8.17 -2.32
N PRO A 149 5.00 -7.38 -1.88
CA PRO A 149 5.12 -5.97 -2.19
C PRO A 149 4.73 -5.60 -3.62
N GLY A 150 3.96 -4.52 -3.78
CA GLY A 150 3.44 -4.07 -5.07
C GLY A 150 2.03 -4.57 -5.40
N MET A 151 1.49 -5.51 -4.62
CA MET A 151 0.10 -5.95 -4.76
C MET A 151 -0.88 -5.01 -4.04
N ALA A 152 -2.03 -4.77 -4.67
CA ALA A 152 -3.22 -4.24 -4.00
C ALA A 152 -4.31 -5.32 -3.99
N ILE A 153 -4.81 -5.69 -2.80
CA ILE A 153 -5.79 -6.75 -2.61
C ILE A 153 -7.03 -6.19 -1.89
N GLU A 154 -8.20 -6.37 -2.47
CA GLU A 154 -9.49 -6.13 -1.83
C GLU A 154 -10.01 -7.43 -1.19
N ILE A 155 -10.44 -7.37 0.06
CA ILE A 155 -11.15 -8.46 0.74
C ILE A 155 -12.58 -8.00 1.02
N SER A 156 -13.55 -8.63 0.35
CA SER A 156 -14.98 -8.31 0.50
C SER A 156 -15.79 -9.55 0.87
N GLY A 157 -17.01 -9.35 1.36
CA GLY A 157 -17.92 -10.46 1.69
C GLY A 157 -18.92 -10.11 2.79
N PRO A 158 -19.93 -10.97 3.01
CA PRO A 158 -21.00 -10.72 3.98
C PRO A 158 -20.48 -10.50 5.43
N PRO A 159 -21.29 -9.91 6.32
CA PRO A 159 -20.97 -9.84 7.75
C PRO A 159 -20.67 -11.23 8.34
N GLY A 160 -19.71 -11.31 9.27
CA GLY A 160 -19.35 -12.57 9.94
C GLY A 160 -18.57 -13.61 9.11
N ILE A 161 -18.31 -13.35 7.83
CA ILE A 161 -17.64 -14.34 6.97
C ILE A 161 -16.16 -14.58 7.34
N GLY A 162 -15.49 -13.59 7.95
CA GLY A 162 -14.08 -13.71 8.36
C GLY A 162 -13.11 -12.73 7.70
N LYS A 163 -13.58 -11.64 7.07
CA LYS A 163 -12.69 -10.62 6.42
C LYS A 163 -11.55 -10.14 7.32
N THR A 164 -11.90 -9.63 8.50
CA THR A 164 -10.94 -9.18 9.52
C THR A 164 -10.03 -10.30 10.03
N ALA A 165 -10.52 -11.54 10.10
CA ALA A 165 -9.70 -12.69 10.47
C ALA A 165 -8.63 -12.96 9.41
N VAL A 166 -8.99 -12.93 8.12
CA VAL A 166 -8.05 -13.05 7.00
C VAL A 166 -7.01 -11.92 7.04
N ALA A 167 -7.45 -10.67 7.19
CA ALA A 167 -6.55 -9.53 7.30
C ALA A 167 -5.58 -9.66 8.48
N LEU A 168 -6.06 -10.06 9.66
CA LEU A 168 -5.22 -10.30 10.83
C LEU A 168 -4.21 -11.44 10.62
N GLY A 169 -4.62 -12.52 9.94
CA GLY A 169 -3.72 -13.61 9.56
C GLY A 169 -2.57 -13.12 8.68
N ILE A 170 -2.85 -12.27 7.70
CA ILE A 170 -1.82 -11.67 6.84
C ILE A 170 -0.86 -10.79 7.65
N VAL A 171 -1.38 -9.92 8.55
CA VAL A 171 -0.56 -9.06 9.42
C VAL A 171 0.44 -9.89 10.24
N LEU A 172 -0.05 -10.94 10.90
CA LEU A 172 0.77 -11.77 11.79
C LEU A 172 1.80 -12.60 11.01
N ASN A 173 1.44 -13.16 9.85
CA ASN A 173 2.39 -13.88 9.00
C ASN A 173 3.47 -12.96 8.45
N ALA A 174 3.11 -11.75 7.99
CA ALA A 174 4.10 -10.81 7.47
C ALA A 174 5.20 -10.49 8.50
N ARG A 175 4.81 -10.36 9.78
CA ARG A 175 5.76 -10.19 10.88
C ARG A 175 6.56 -11.44 11.20
N MET A 176 5.93 -12.62 11.22
CA MET A 176 6.65 -13.87 11.46
C MET A 176 7.70 -14.15 10.39
N THR A 177 7.35 -13.99 9.11
CA THR A 177 8.29 -14.14 7.99
C THR A 177 9.47 -13.18 8.14
N SER A 178 9.18 -11.90 8.41
CA SER A 178 10.21 -10.87 8.55
C SER A 178 11.21 -11.14 9.69
N ILE A 179 10.76 -11.72 10.81
CA ILE A 179 11.63 -12.08 11.95
C ILE A 179 12.47 -13.32 11.64
N GLY A 180 11.94 -14.27 10.85
CA GLY A 180 12.69 -15.46 10.44
C GLY A 180 13.77 -15.16 9.40
N GLU A 181 13.56 -14.16 8.53
CA GLU A 181 14.50 -13.77 7.47
C GLU A 181 15.73 -13.00 7.97
N THR A 182 15.71 -12.48 9.20
CA THR A 182 16.85 -11.78 9.84
C THR A 182 18.09 -12.64 10.07
N GLU A 183 18.06 -13.95 9.80
CA GLU A 183 19.24 -14.83 9.80
C GLU A 183 20.15 -14.63 8.57
N VAL A 184 19.71 -13.84 7.58
CA VAL A 184 20.54 -13.39 6.45
C VAL A 184 21.25 -12.10 6.84
N GLU A 185 22.59 -12.09 6.80
CA GLU A 185 23.54 -11.17 7.48
C GLU A 185 23.37 -9.64 7.27
N ASP A 186 22.36 -9.13 6.57
CA ASP A 186 22.19 -7.68 6.31
C ASP A 186 20.71 -7.20 6.21
N GLY A 187 19.72 -8.04 6.50
CA GLY A 187 18.29 -7.68 6.37
C GLY A 187 17.63 -7.27 7.69
N GLU A 188 17.04 -6.08 7.78
CA GLU A 188 16.18 -5.70 8.91
C GLU A 188 14.75 -6.24 8.71
N ALA A 189 14.11 -6.71 9.79
CA ALA A 189 12.77 -7.29 9.74
C ALA A 189 11.70 -6.27 9.31
N GLY A 190 11.03 -6.51 8.19
CA GLY A 190 9.98 -5.65 7.64
C GLY A 190 8.75 -5.45 8.53
N GLU A 191 8.21 -4.24 8.54
CA GLU A 191 7.15 -3.78 9.44
C GLU A 191 5.78 -3.70 8.72
N VAL A 192 4.72 -3.61 9.51
CA VAL A 192 3.33 -3.60 9.02
C VAL A 192 2.61 -2.37 9.56
N LEU A 193 1.88 -1.66 8.70
CA LEU A 193 0.94 -0.60 9.10
C LEU A 193 -0.48 -1.15 9.09
N VAL A 194 -1.17 -1.08 10.23
CA VAL A 194 -2.58 -1.42 10.38
C VAL A 194 -3.39 -0.15 10.62
N ILE A 195 -4.34 0.11 9.71
CA ILE A 195 -5.31 1.18 9.79
C ILE A 195 -6.66 0.56 10.16
N ASP A 196 -7.05 0.70 11.42
CA ASP A 196 -8.30 0.16 11.96
C ASP A 196 -9.37 1.26 12.05
N THR A 197 -10.49 1.08 11.35
CA THR A 197 -11.57 2.06 11.27
C THR A 197 -12.74 1.71 12.18
N GLU A 198 -13.04 0.42 12.35
CA GLU A 198 -14.22 -0.08 13.07
C GLU A 198 -13.89 -0.67 14.45
N GLY A 199 -12.62 -0.96 14.75
CA GLY A 199 -12.24 -1.71 15.96
C GLY A 199 -12.08 -3.22 15.70
N GLY A 200 -11.88 -3.65 14.45
CA GLY A 200 -11.86 -5.06 14.08
C GLY A 200 -10.55 -5.78 14.43
N ILE A 201 -9.44 -5.06 14.31
CA ILE A 201 -8.08 -5.52 14.60
C ILE A 201 -7.55 -4.72 15.79
N THR A 202 -8.00 -5.00 17.02
CA THR A 202 -7.46 -4.26 18.18
C THR A 202 -6.08 -4.78 18.59
N ALA A 203 -5.30 -3.94 19.27
CA ALA A 203 -3.99 -4.34 19.81
C ALA A 203 -4.09 -5.57 20.74
N GLU A 204 -5.16 -5.66 21.53
CA GLU A 204 -5.43 -6.82 22.40
C GLU A 204 -5.64 -8.09 21.59
N ARG A 205 -6.37 -8.01 20.48
CA ARG A 205 -6.61 -9.16 19.59
C ARG A 205 -5.33 -9.59 18.89
N VAL A 206 -4.54 -8.64 18.39
CA VAL A 206 -3.22 -8.93 17.79
C VAL A 206 -2.33 -9.63 18.82
N ARG A 207 -2.29 -9.12 20.06
CA ARG A 207 -1.52 -9.72 21.14
C ARG A 207 -1.99 -11.13 21.50
N SER A 208 -3.29 -11.34 21.67
CA SER A 208 -3.83 -12.64 22.07
C SER A 208 -3.50 -13.72 21.04
N VAL A 209 -3.62 -13.38 19.75
CA VAL A 209 -3.29 -14.31 18.67
C VAL A 209 -1.77 -14.49 18.55
N ALA A 210 -0.98 -13.43 18.71
CA ALA A 210 0.47 -13.52 18.76
C ALA A 210 0.94 -14.48 19.87
N GLU A 211 0.34 -14.42 21.06
CA GLU A 211 0.62 -15.34 22.17
C GLU A 211 0.32 -16.80 21.82
N VAL A 212 -0.73 -17.07 21.03
CA VAL A 212 -1.07 -18.42 20.57
C VAL A 212 -0.07 -18.93 19.55
N ILE A 213 0.22 -18.16 18.49
CA ILE A 213 1.06 -18.61 17.37
C ILE A 213 2.53 -18.78 17.77
N THR A 214 2.98 -18.16 18.85
CA THR A 214 4.35 -18.30 19.36
C THR A 214 4.53 -19.39 20.41
N ARG A 215 3.46 -20.03 20.92
CA ARG A 215 3.58 -21.00 22.04
C ARG A 215 4.60 -22.12 21.79
N THR A 216 4.74 -22.53 20.54
CA THR A 216 5.61 -23.63 20.11
C THR A 216 6.83 -23.15 19.33
N ARG A 217 7.10 -21.83 19.32
CA ARG A 217 8.18 -21.20 18.55
C ARG A 217 9.17 -20.51 19.50
N SER A 218 10.38 -20.25 19.01
CA SER A 218 11.39 -19.47 19.72
C SER A 218 11.10 -17.96 19.72
N THR A 219 10.36 -17.48 18.72
CA THR A 219 9.90 -16.08 18.60
C THR A 219 8.96 -15.72 19.75
N LEU A 220 9.12 -14.53 20.33
CA LEU A 220 8.25 -14.07 21.40
C LEU A 220 7.13 -13.18 20.86
N PRO A 221 5.94 -13.12 21.51
CA PRO A 221 4.82 -12.30 21.05
C PRO A 221 5.20 -10.83 20.84
N ARG A 222 6.07 -10.31 21.73
CA ARG A 222 6.56 -8.93 21.66
C ARG A 222 7.34 -8.64 20.38
N ASP A 223 8.04 -9.62 19.82
CA ASP A 223 8.87 -9.44 18.63
C ASP A 223 7.98 -9.27 17.39
N ILE A 224 6.85 -9.98 17.36
CA ILE A 224 5.79 -9.80 16.35
C ILE A 224 5.19 -8.40 16.48
N ILE A 225 4.71 -8.07 17.69
CA ILE A 225 3.97 -6.83 17.96
C ILE A 225 4.81 -5.57 17.72
N HIS A 226 6.11 -5.60 18.03
CA HIS A 226 6.99 -4.43 17.92
C HIS A 226 7.06 -3.83 16.51
N GLY A 227 6.92 -4.65 15.47
CA GLY A 227 6.94 -4.17 14.08
C GLY A 227 5.55 -3.91 13.49
N ILE A 228 4.51 -3.81 14.33
CA ILE A 228 3.15 -3.47 13.89
C ILE A 228 2.84 -2.03 14.32
N HIS A 229 2.78 -1.13 13.34
CA HIS A 229 2.33 0.24 13.51
C HIS A 229 0.81 0.28 13.46
N PHE A 230 0.20 0.72 14.56
CA PHE A 230 -1.25 0.69 14.70
C PHE A 230 -1.84 2.10 14.70
N VAL A 231 -2.76 2.38 13.78
CA VAL A 231 -3.46 3.66 13.66
C VAL A 231 -4.96 3.43 13.66
N ARG A 232 -5.66 3.95 14.67
CA ARG A 232 -7.12 3.91 14.73
C ARG A 232 -7.73 5.18 14.16
N ILE A 233 -8.61 5.04 13.17
CA ILE A 233 -9.22 6.14 12.42
C ILE A 233 -10.76 6.05 12.52
N PRO A 234 -11.39 6.62 13.58
CA PRO A 234 -12.83 6.54 13.78
C PRO A 234 -13.67 7.50 12.90
N THR A 235 -13.06 8.45 12.18
CA THR A 235 -13.82 9.46 11.43
C THR A 235 -13.33 9.63 9.99
N GLN A 236 -14.24 10.00 9.09
CA GLN A 236 -13.91 10.26 7.69
C GLN A 236 -12.86 11.38 7.53
N THR A 237 -12.97 12.46 8.32
CA THR A 237 -12.01 13.57 8.31
C THR A 237 -10.60 13.09 8.66
N GLN A 238 -10.46 12.25 9.68
CA GLN A 238 -9.16 11.67 10.05
C GLN A 238 -8.61 10.74 8.96
N MET A 239 -9.48 9.97 8.29
CA MET A 239 -9.05 9.14 7.16
C MET A 239 -8.49 10.00 6.02
N ILE A 240 -9.20 11.06 5.63
CA ILE A 240 -8.73 11.98 4.58
C ILE A 240 -7.40 12.62 4.99
N ALA A 241 -7.31 13.13 6.22
CA ALA A 241 -6.08 13.73 6.72
C ALA A 241 -4.91 12.73 6.72
N PHE A 242 -5.13 11.51 7.20
CA PHE A 242 -4.11 10.46 7.22
C PHE A 242 -3.67 10.05 5.81
N LEU A 243 -4.60 9.93 4.86
CA LEU A 243 -4.26 9.64 3.47
C LEU A 243 -3.38 10.73 2.85
N HIS A 244 -3.59 12.00 3.20
CA HIS A 244 -2.73 13.09 2.73
C HIS A 244 -1.30 13.00 3.29
N THR A 245 -1.12 12.51 4.51
CA THR A 245 0.19 12.36 5.17
C THR A 245 0.82 10.98 5.00
N LEU A 246 0.11 10.01 4.43
CA LEU A 246 0.57 8.61 4.34
C LEU A 246 1.92 8.48 3.62
N ASP A 247 2.15 9.30 2.60
CA ASP A 247 3.36 9.29 1.78
C ASP A 247 4.60 9.67 2.62
N GLU A 248 4.56 10.83 3.29
CA GLU A 248 5.58 11.31 4.23
C GLU A 248 5.75 10.33 5.41
N TRP A 249 4.67 9.75 5.90
CA TRP A 249 4.75 8.75 6.96
C TRP A 249 5.51 7.50 6.50
N LEU A 250 5.28 7.00 5.28
CA LEU A 250 6.01 5.85 4.73
C LEU A 250 7.49 6.17 4.46
N GLU A 251 7.82 7.40 4.06
CA GLU A 251 9.22 7.85 3.93
C GLU A 251 9.98 7.79 5.27
N THR A 252 9.30 8.13 6.37
CA THR A 252 9.86 8.03 7.73
C THR A 252 9.84 6.61 8.31
N HIS A 253 9.14 5.68 7.66
CA HIS A 253 9.02 4.27 8.07
C HIS A 253 9.39 3.32 6.91
N PRO A 254 10.65 3.36 6.40
CA PRO A 254 11.05 2.65 5.19
C PRO A 254 11.02 1.12 5.32
N LYS A 255 10.87 0.58 6.53
CA LYS A 255 10.75 -0.86 6.79
C LYS A 255 9.34 -1.38 6.53
N VAL A 256 8.33 -0.51 6.45
CA VAL A 256 6.94 -0.91 6.25
C VAL A 256 6.78 -1.47 4.84
N ASN A 257 6.39 -2.74 4.74
CA ASN A 257 6.22 -3.45 3.47
C ASN A 257 4.81 -4.06 3.30
N LEU A 258 3.93 -3.84 4.28
CA LEU A 258 2.53 -4.23 4.25
C LEU A 258 1.67 -3.13 4.91
N ILE A 259 0.59 -2.74 4.26
CA ILE A 259 -0.45 -1.86 4.79
C ILE A 259 -1.78 -2.62 4.79
N VAL A 260 -2.49 -2.61 5.90
CA VAL A 260 -3.83 -3.21 6.03
C VAL A 260 -4.82 -2.13 6.44
N ILE A 261 -5.88 -1.95 5.64
CA ILE A 261 -6.99 -1.03 5.91
C ILE A 261 -8.23 -1.84 6.22
N ASP A 262 -8.60 -1.95 7.50
CA ASP A 262 -9.79 -2.68 7.95
C ASP A 262 -10.75 -1.76 8.70
N THR A 263 -11.92 -1.41 8.18
CA THR A 263 -12.49 -1.63 6.84
C THR A 263 -12.65 -0.28 6.16
N LEU A 264 -12.15 -0.12 4.92
CA LEU A 264 -12.18 1.16 4.21
C LEU A 264 -13.61 1.67 3.98
N SER A 265 -14.54 0.77 3.63
CA SER A 265 -15.93 1.14 3.34
C SER A 265 -16.69 1.74 4.53
N PHE A 266 -16.17 1.65 5.76
CA PHE A 266 -16.72 2.32 6.94
C PHE A 266 -16.97 3.82 6.72
N HIS A 267 -15.97 4.54 6.19
CA HIS A 267 -16.05 5.99 6.02
C HIS A 267 -17.00 6.44 4.91
N PHE A 268 -17.55 5.50 4.14
CA PHE A 268 -18.44 5.77 3.01
C PHE A 268 -19.92 5.49 3.33
N ARG A 269 -20.22 5.11 4.57
CA ARG A 269 -21.58 4.81 5.07
C ARG A 269 -22.26 5.99 5.76
N GLN A 270 -21.54 7.09 6.00
CA GLN A 270 -22.06 8.22 6.76
C GLN A 270 -23.21 8.93 6.01
N PRO A 271 -24.37 9.15 6.66
CA PRO A 271 -25.44 9.97 6.10
C PRO A 271 -24.92 11.39 5.82
N GLY A 272 -25.21 11.93 4.63
CA GLY A 272 -24.83 13.30 4.26
C GLY A 272 -23.48 13.43 3.52
N LEU A 273 -22.78 12.34 3.23
CA LEU A 273 -21.64 12.37 2.33
C LEU A 273 -22.11 12.65 0.90
N ASP A 274 -21.84 13.86 0.41
CA ASP A 274 -22.16 14.21 -0.98
C ASP A 274 -21.35 13.35 -1.97
N MET A 275 -21.89 13.16 -3.17
CA MET A 275 -21.28 12.28 -4.18
C MET A 275 -19.94 12.81 -4.73
N ASN A 276 -19.71 14.12 -4.68
CA ASN A 276 -18.45 14.72 -5.14
C ASN A 276 -17.33 14.45 -4.13
N THR A 277 -17.59 14.67 -2.84
CA THR A 277 -16.69 14.35 -1.74
C THR A 277 -16.41 12.85 -1.70
N ARG A 278 -17.45 12.01 -1.87
CA ARG A 278 -17.29 10.56 -2.05
C ARG A 278 -16.31 10.24 -3.18
N ARG A 279 -16.50 10.81 -4.37
CA ARG A 279 -15.64 10.56 -5.54
C ARG A 279 -14.20 11.03 -5.31
N ARG A 280 -14.01 12.22 -4.74
CA ARG A 280 -12.69 12.77 -4.42
C ARG A 280 -11.94 11.90 -3.42
N MET A 281 -12.63 11.44 -2.37
CA MET A 281 -12.04 10.53 -1.39
C MET A 281 -11.66 9.19 -2.01
N MET A 282 -12.50 8.62 -2.89
CA MET A 282 -12.18 7.38 -3.61
C MET A 282 -10.96 7.53 -4.52
N GLU A 283 -10.84 8.65 -5.23
CA GLU A 283 -9.67 8.94 -6.07
C GLU A 283 -8.41 9.13 -5.21
N LEU A 284 -8.52 9.81 -4.06
CA LEU A 284 -7.40 9.94 -3.12
C LEU A 284 -6.94 8.56 -2.59
N VAL A 285 -7.88 7.69 -2.21
CA VAL A 285 -7.56 6.31 -1.80
C VAL A 285 -6.84 5.59 -2.93
N LYS A 286 -7.38 5.62 -4.15
CA LYS A 286 -6.77 4.97 -5.31
C LYS A 286 -5.35 5.45 -5.56
N GLN A 287 -5.14 6.77 -5.54
CA GLN A 287 -3.82 7.38 -5.69
C GLN A 287 -2.86 6.90 -4.59
N LYS A 288 -3.29 6.92 -3.33
CA LYS A 288 -2.45 6.58 -2.18
C LYS A 288 -2.12 5.08 -2.10
N VAL A 289 -3.06 4.21 -2.42
CA VAL A 289 -2.82 2.77 -2.59
C VAL A 289 -1.82 2.53 -3.74
N GLY A 290 -1.97 3.25 -4.86
CA GLY A 290 -1.03 3.19 -5.97
C GLY A 290 0.39 3.64 -5.59
N GLN A 291 0.52 4.76 -4.87
CA GLN A 291 1.81 5.25 -4.37
C GLN A 291 2.45 4.27 -3.38
N ALA A 292 1.69 3.77 -2.41
CA ALA A 292 2.18 2.78 -1.45
C ALA A 292 2.71 1.51 -2.13
N THR A 293 1.98 1.00 -3.13
CA THR A 293 2.40 -0.21 -3.86
C THR A 293 3.61 0.02 -4.77
N THR A 294 3.67 1.17 -5.46
CA THR A 294 4.69 1.40 -6.50
C THR A 294 5.95 2.11 -6.02
N LEU A 295 5.82 3.07 -5.10
CA LEU A 295 6.93 3.89 -4.62
C LEU A 295 7.51 3.34 -3.31
N HIS A 296 6.64 2.92 -2.39
CA HIS A 296 7.02 2.47 -1.06
C HIS A 296 7.15 0.95 -0.92
N ARG A 297 7.02 0.21 -2.04
CA ARG A 297 7.15 -1.25 -2.08
C ARG A 297 6.30 -1.93 -0.98
N CYS A 298 5.08 -1.45 -0.78
CA CYS A 298 4.13 -2.07 0.15
C CYS A 298 3.21 -3.03 -0.61
N ALA A 299 2.84 -4.14 0.01
CA ALA A 299 1.56 -4.79 -0.29
C ALA A 299 0.46 -4.00 0.43
N VAL A 300 -0.71 -3.84 -0.20
CA VAL A 300 -1.85 -3.13 0.41
C VAL A 300 -3.07 -4.03 0.42
N ILE A 301 -3.57 -4.34 1.61
CA ILE A 301 -4.79 -5.11 1.84
C ILE A 301 -5.89 -4.16 2.29
N VAL A 302 -7.04 -4.19 1.63
CA VAL A 302 -8.18 -3.34 1.94
C VAL A 302 -9.40 -4.20 2.16
N CYS A 303 -9.99 -4.15 3.34
CA CYS A 303 -11.27 -4.78 3.61
C CYS A 303 -12.43 -3.84 3.24
N ASN A 304 -13.47 -4.40 2.60
CA ASN A 304 -14.71 -3.70 2.27
C ASN A 304 -15.94 -4.53 2.65
N GLN A 305 -17.01 -3.83 3.03
CA GLN A 305 -18.33 -4.45 3.20
C GLN A 305 -19.04 -4.66 1.87
N MET A 306 -20.06 -5.51 1.88
CA MET A 306 -20.98 -5.68 0.75
C MET A 306 -22.15 -4.71 0.88
N ALA A 307 -22.69 -4.28 -0.27
CA ALA A 307 -23.94 -3.55 -0.37
C ALA A 307 -24.91 -4.34 -1.26
N THR A 308 -26.19 -4.29 -0.91
CA THR A 308 -27.26 -4.84 -1.74
C THR A 308 -27.55 -3.87 -2.88
N LYS A 309 -27.47 -4.37 -4.12
CA LYS A 309 -27.84 -3.62 -5.32
C LYS A 309 -29.05 -4.30 -5.93
N LEU A 310 -30.10 -3.52 -6.17
CA LEU A 310 -31.29 -3.99 -6.86
C LEU A 310 -31.05 -3.91 -8.37
N MET A 311 -31.47 -4.94 -9.09
CA MET A 311 -31.40 -4.98 -10.54
C MET A 311 -32.72 -5.42 -11.15
N THR A 312 -32.96 -5.00 -12.39
CA THR A 312 -34.03 -5.56 -13.23
C THR A 312 -33.61 -6.93 -13.78
N ALA A 313 -34.56 -7.66 -14.37
CA ALA A 313 -34.33 -8.91 -15.09
C ALA A 313 -33.36 -8.75 -16.28
N GLU A 314 -33.17 -7.51 -16.76
CA GLU A 314 -32.25 -7.15 -17.84
C GLU A 314 -30.85 -6.71 -17.31
N ASN A 315 -30.54 -6.98 -16.04
CA ASN A 315 -29.27 -6.61 -15.39
C ASN A 315 -29.00 -5.09 -15.36
N LYS A 316 -30.05 -4.26 -15.31
CA LYS A 316 -29.91 -2.80 -15.14
C LYS A 316 -30.10 -2.41 -13.67
N PRO A 317 -29.44 -1.34 -13.17
CA PRO A 317 -29.70 -0.83 -11.82
C PRO A 317 -31.19 -0.51 -11.63
N ALA A 318 -31.75 -0.94 -10.49
CA ALA A 318 -33.15 -0.76 -10.13
C ALA A 318 -33.30 -0.10 -8.75
N ASN A 319 -34.53 0.31 -8.42
CA ASN A 319 -34.94 0.72 -7.09
C ASN A 319 -35.91 -0.32 -6.47
N PHE A 320 -36.50 -0.02 -5.32
CA PHE A 320 -37.43 -0.94 -4.64
C PHE A 320 -38.71 -1.22 -5.41
N ASP A 321 -39.11 -0.36 -6.34
CA ASP A 321 -40.33 -0.52 -7.14
C ASP A 321 -40.08 -1.30 -8.43
N THR A 322 -38.87 -1.23 -8.98
CA THR A 322 -38.50 -1.81 -10.28
C THR A 322 -37.52 -2.98 -10.18
N GLY A 323 -37.20 -3.44 -8.97
CA GLY A 323 -36.21 -4.48 -8.73
C GLY A 323 -36.81 -5.87 -8.93
N ASP A 324 -36.26 -6.63 -9.87
CA ASP A 324 -36.60 -8.04 -10.06
C ASP A 324 -35.68 -8.98 -9.27
N ARG A 325 -34.45 -8.53 -8.98
CA ARG A 325 -33.43 -9.29 -8.25
C ARG A 325 -32.55 -8.39 -7.37
N ALA A 326 -31.99 -8.98 -6.32
CA ALA A 326 -31.09 -8.31 -5.39
C ALA A 326 -29.76 -9.07 -5.32
N ILE A 327 -28.67 -8.36 -5.52
CA ILE A 327 -27.31 -8.92 -5.57
C ILE A 327 -26.45 -8.25 -4.50
N LEU A 328 -25.52 -9.00 -3.91
CA LEU A 328 -24.47 -8.40 -3.08
C LEU A 328 -23.28 -8.01 -3.93
N MET A 329 -22.79 -6.79 -3.74
CA MET A 329 -21.61 -6.25 -4.43
C MET A 329 -20.68 -5.59 -3.42
N PRO A 330 -19.35 -5.55 -3.65
CA PRO A 330 -18.46 -4.72 -2.85
C PRO A 330 -18.96 -3.27 -2.84
N GLN A 331 -19.13 -2.70 -1.64
CA GLN A 331 -19.82 -1.42 -1.44
C GLN A 331 -19.19 -0.24 -2.21
N LEU A 332 -17.88 -0.31 -2.44
CA LEU A 332 -17.12 0.75 -3.08
C LEU A 332 -16.95 0.55 -4.59
N GLY A 333 -17.29 -0.64 -5.12
CA GLY A 333 -17.11 -0.98 -6.53
C GLY A 333 -15.70 -0.70 -7.06
N ASP A 334 -15.62 -0.31 -8.33
CA ASP A 334 -14.34 -0.10 -9.04
C ASP A 334 -13.72 1.29 -8.83
N ALA A 335 -14.42 2.20 -8.14
CA ALA A 335 -14.04 3.61 -8.11
C ALA A 335 -12.71 3.89 -7.38
N TRP A 336 -12.24 2.95 -6.54
CA TRP A 336 -10.96 3.05 -5.83
C TRP A 336 -9.90 2.06 -6.34
N THR A 337 -10.26 1.16 -7.25
CA THR A 337 -9.40 0.07 -7.71
C THR A 337 -8.72 0.41 -9.05
N THR A 338 -7.79 -0.45 -9.46
CA THR A 338 -7.19 -0.46 -10.80
C THR A 338 -7.31 -1.85 -11.39
N GLY A 339 -7.03 -2.03 -12.69
CA GLY A 339 -6.99 -3.37 -13.31
C GLY A 339 -5.97 -4.34 -12.72
N LYS A 340 -5.09 -3.88 -11.81
CA LYS A 340 -4.11 -4.69 -11.08
C LYS A 340 -4.54 -5.02 -9.65
N THR A 341 -5.70 -4.53 -9.19
CA THR A 341 -6.22 -4.84 -7.86
C THR A 341 -6.82 -6.24 -7.88
N LEU A 342 -6.27 -7.15 -7.09
CA LEU A 342 -6.82 -8.48 -6.88
C LEU A 342 -8.00 -8.39 -5.91
N ARG A 343 -9.13 -9.01 -6.24
CA ARG A 343 -10.32 -9.04 -5.40
C ARG A 343 -10.53 -10.43 -4.87
N LEU A 344 -10.63 -10.56 -3.55
CA LEU A 344 -10.98 -11.76 -2.82
C LEU A 344 -12.39 -11.57 -2.26
N CYS A 345 -13.39 -12.20 -2.89
CA CYS A 345 -14.77 -12.18 -2.43
C CYS A 345 -15.05 -13.44 -1.60
N LEU A 346 -15.27 -13.24 -0.31
CA LEU A 346 -15.55 -14.28 0.67
C LEU A 346 -17.05 -14.55 0.72
N PHE A 347 -17.46 -15.81 0.69
CA PHE A 347 -18.86 -16.21 0.66
C PHE A 347 -19.09 -17.56 1.35
N ARG A 348 -20.35 -17.87 1.65
CA ARG A 348 -20.79 -19.20 2.11
C ARG A 348 -21.42 -19.96 0.95
N GLY A 349 -21.32 -21.28 1.01
CA GLY A 349 -22.04 -22.16 0.09
C GLY A 349 -23.54 -22.16 0.35
N HIS A 350 -24.17 -23.29 0.07
CA HIS A 350 -25.64 -23.41 0.16
C HIS A 350 -26.07 -23.46 1.64
N PRO A 351 -27.34 -23.21 1.96
CA PRO A 351 -27.84 -23.41 3.32
C PRO A 351 -27.51 -24.82 3.83
N GLY A 352 -26.85 -24.90 4.99
CA GLY A 352 -26.32 -26.16 5.56
C GLY A 352 -24.87 -26.47 5.20
N ASP A 353 -24.23 -25.65 4.36
CA ASP A 353 -22.78 -25.67 4.15
C ASP A 353 -22.09 -24.80 5.21
N ASP A 354 -21.40 -25.46 6.15
CA ASP A 354 -20.69 -24.80 7.22
C ASP A 354 -19.36 -24.17 6.75
N LEU A 355 -18.89 -24.53 5.55
CA LEU A 355 -17.62 -24.09 5.01
C LEU A 355 -17.66 -22.64 4.49
N ARG A 356 -16.46 -22.06 4.41
CA ARG A 356 -16.24 -20.74 3.81
C ARG A 356 -15.50 -20.91 2.49
N TYR A 357 -15.80 -20.02 1.57
CA TYR A 357 -15.18 -20.00 0.26
C TYR A 357 -14.68 -18.61 -0.05
N VAL A 358 -13.62 -18.55 -0.85
CA VAL A 358 -13.11 -17.31 -1.42
C VAL A 358 -13.09 -17.47 -2.93
N HIS A 359 -13.64 -16.49 -3.63
CA HIS A 359 -13.50 -16.32 -5.06
C HIS A 359 -12.47 -15.21 -5.32
N ALA A 360 -11.61 -15.38 -6.32
CA ALA A 360 -10.61 -14.40 -6.71
C ALA A 360 -10.72 -13.95 -8.17
N GLU A 361 -10.59 -12.65 -8.42
CA GLU A 361 -10.56 -12.04 -9.74
C GLU A 361 -9.70 -10.76 -9.75
N MET A 362 -9.15 -10.38 -10.91
CA MET A 362 -8.58 -9.02 -11.06
C MET A 362 -9.72 -8.04 -11.33
N SER A 363 -9.69 -6.86 -10.69
CA SER A 363 -10.70 -5.83 -10.89
C SER A 363 -10.87 -5.48 -12.38
N GLY A 364 -12.11 -5.52 -12.87
CA GLY A 364 -12.43 -5.26 -14.29
C GLY A 364 -12.16 -6.43 -15.24
N SER A 365 -11.75 -7.60 -14.74
CA SER A 365 -11.61 -8.83 -15.52
C SER A 365 -12.68 -9.84 -15.11
N SER A 366 -13.50 -10.29 -16.06
CA SER A 366 -14.44 -11.40 -15.88
C SER A 366 -13.88 -12.77 -16.32
N ARG A 367 -12.56 -12.86 -16.56
CA ARG A 367 -11.92 -14.10 -17.00
C ARG A 367 -11.45 -14.94 -15.80
N ASP A 368 -11.63 -16.27 -15.89
CA ASP A 368 -11.15 -17.26 -14.93
C ASP A 368 -11.68 -17.07 -13.50
N LEU A 369 -12.98 -17.37 -13.31
CA LEU A 369 -13.60 -17.45 -11.99
C LEU A 369 -12.99 -18.60 -11.17
N ARG A 370 -12.00 -18.28 -10.33
CA ARG A 370 -11.31 -19.24 -9.47
C ARG A 370 -11.76 -19.10 -8.03
N TRP A 371 -11.82 -20.21 -7.32
CA TRP A 371 -12.22 -20.21 -5.92
C TRP A 371 -11.46 -21.28 -5.13
N ALA A 372 -11.43 -21.11 -3.82
CA ALA A 372 -10.88 -22.05 -2.87
C ALA A 372 -11.77 -22.11 -1.62
N ALA A 373 -11.81 -23.27 -0.98
CA ALA A 373 -12.46 -23.44 0.31
C ALA A 373 -11.44 -23.22 1.44
N TYR A 374 -11.87 -22.58 2.52
CA TYR A 374 -11.07 -22.31 3.71
C TYR A 374 -11.99 -22.27 4.93
N ASP A 375 -11.42 -22.16 6.13
CA ASP A 375 -12.19 -21.93 7.34
C ASP A 375 -11.52 -20.93 8.29
N ILE A 376 -12.16 -20.61 9.41
CA ILE A 376 -11.59 -19.82 10.51
C ILE A 376 -11.45 -20.74 11.73
N ASP A 377 -10.25 -20.85 12.28
CA ASP A 377 -9.97 -21.66 13.46
C ASP A 377 -10.49 -21.03 14.76
N ASN A 378 -10.28 -21.76 15.87
CA ASN A 378 -10.72 -21.33 17.21
C ASN A 378 -9.98 -20.09 17.72
N ASP A 379 -8.82 -19.75 17.14
CA ASP A 379 -8.04 -18.57 17.48
C ASP A 379 -8.43 -17.36 16.60
N GLY A 380 -9.40 -17.56 15.70
CA GLY A 380 -9.92 -16.53 14.83
C GLY A 380 -9.00 -16.21 13.66
N LEU A 381 -8.17 -17.16 13.23
CA LEU A 381 -7.31 -17.09 12.05
C LEU A 381 -7.84 -17.96 10.91
N PRO A 382 -7.62 -17.56 9.65
CA PRO A 382 -7.88 -18.43 8.51
C PRO A 382 -7.04 -19.71 8.57
N CYS A 383 -7.64 -20.83 8.18
CA CYS A 383 -7.01 -22.12 8.13
C CYS A 383 -7.52 -22.96 6.95
N ASP A 384 -6.76 -23.99 6.59
CA ASP A 384 -7.16 -24.96 5.57
C ASP A 384 -8.14 -25.99 6.13
N ILE A 385 -9.11 -26.39 5.32
CA ILE A 385 -10.06 -27.44 5.69
C ILE A 385 -9.34 -28.79 5.64
N PRO A 386 -9.37 -29.61 6.71
CA PRO A 386 -8.72 -30.92 6.72
C PRO A 386 -9.23 -31.85 5.61
N GLU A 387 -8.32 -32.51 4.89
CA GLU A 387 -8.65 -33.43 3.78
C GLU A 387 -9.65 -34.55 4.17
N ARG A 388 -9.71 -34.95 5.45
CA ARG A 388 -10.61 -36.01 5.94
C ARG A 388 -12.07 -35.60 6.03
N ILE A 389 -12.36 -34.30 6.02
CA ILE A 389 -13.72 -33.74 5.98
C ILE A 389 -14.21 -33.66 4.52
N TYR A 390 -13.32 -33.96 3.56
CA TYR A 390 -13.52 -33.65 2.15
C TYR A 390 -13.86 -34.87 1.29
N GLU A 391 -15.10 -34.94 0.79
CA GLU A 391 -15.31 -35.29 -0.62
C GLU A 391 -15.32 -33.96 -1.39
N ARG A 392 -14.42 -33.78 -2.36
CA ARG A 392 -14.40 -32.59 -3.23
C ARG A 392 -15.82 -32.31 -3.75
N PRO A 393 -16.45 -31.15 -3.48
CA PRO A 393 -17.63 -30.74 -4.21
C PRO A 393 -17.28 -30.79 -5.70
N LYS A 394 -18.00 -31.62 -6.46
CA LYS A 394 -17.69 -31.91 -7.88
C LYS A 394 -17.94 -30.71 -8.80
N THR A 395 -18.52 -29.64 -8.26
CA THR A 395 -18.86 -28.43 -8.99
C THR A 395 -18.55 -27.20 -8.13
N PRO A 396 -18.11 -26.08 -8.74
CA PRO A 396 -18.26 -24.76 -8.11
C PRO A 396 -19.70 -24.59 -7.59
N PRO A 397 -19.93 -23.72 -6.58
CA PRO A 397 -21.27 -23.20 -6.34
C PRO A 397 -21.88 -22.75 -7.68
N PRO A 398 -23.18 -22.97 -7.93
CA PRO A 398 -23.79 -22.77 -9.25
C PRO A 398 -23.45 -21.39 -9.79
N ARG A 399 -23.16 -21.32 -11.10
CA ARG A 399 -22.68 -20.11 -11.80
C ARG A 399 -23.55 -18.87 -11.55
N ASP A 400 -24.82 -19.08 -11.20
CA ASP A 400 -25.79 -18.04 -10.92
C ASP A 400 -25.43 -17.21 -9.66
N LEU A 401 -24.61 -17.76 -8.74
CA LEU A 401 -24.02 -17.05 -7.59
C LEU A 401 -22.69 -16.33 -7.91
N ILE A 402 -22.18 -16.45 -9.14
CA ILE A 402 -20.79 -16.07 -9.49
C ILE A 402 -20.72 -15.41 -10.90
N THR A 403 -21.79 -14.84 -11.45
CA THR A 403 -21.71 -14.21 -12.78
C THR A 403 -21.10 -12.79 -12.75
N ASP A 404 -20.12 -12.55 -13.63
CA ASP A 404 -19.46 -11.32 -14.15
C ASP A 404 -19.19 -10.06 -13.30
N THR A 405 -19.65 -10.00 -12.06
CA THR A 405 -19.20 -9.04 -11.04
C THR A 405 -19.67 -9.58 -9.69
N ALA A 406 -18.94 -10.51 -9.05
CA ALA A 406 -19.23 -11.00 -7.69
C ALA A 406 -20.73 -11.10 -7.31
N LEU A 407 -21.59 -11.64 -8.20
CA LEU A 407 -23.04 -11.60 -8.05
C LEU A 407 -23.54 -12.74 -7.16
N LEU A 408 -23.53 -12.56 -5.84
CA LEU A 408 -24.22 -13.48 -4.94
C LEU A 408 -25.72 -13.16 -4.95
N ASP A 409 -26.52 -13.96 -5.67
CA ASP A 409 -27.98 -14.01 -5.55
C ASP A 409 -28.37 -14.76 -4.24
N PHE A 410 -29.24 -14.16 -3.43
CA PHE A 410 -29.83 -14.79 -2.23
C PHE A 410 -31.33 -15.00 -2.42
#